data_AF-A0A8R7UR54-F1
#
_entry.id   AF-A0A8R7UR54-F1
#
_cell.length_a   1.000
_cell.length_b   1.000
_cell.length_c   1.000
_cell.angle_alpha   90.00
_cell.angle_beta   90.00
_cell.angle_gamma   90.00
#
_symmetry.space_group_name_H-M   'P 1'
#
loop_
_entity.id
_entity.type
_entity.pdbx_description
1 polymer ?
#
loop_
_entity_poly.entity_id
_entity_poly.type
_entity_poly.pdbx_seq_one_letter_code
_entity_poly.pdbx_strand_id
1 'polypeptide(L)'
;MEATLILPVLKQDQIWKDQTKFEDIFDVDHFINYLKDDVRIVRDIPDWFTEKDELFTSIKRTVKNIPKYASAQFYIDNVLPRIKEKTIMSIKPFVDRLGYDNVPMEINRLRCRVNYHALKFLPHIEEMADKLATQMRNRTSSGNPYMALHLRYEKGMVGLSFCDFAGTREEKVMMAAYRQKEWPRRFKNGSHLWPLALQKRKEGRCPLEPGEIAVILRALGYTRETQIYVASGQVYGGKNRMAPLRNMFPNLVTKEELASTAEMEHFRKHVTSLAALDFLVCLKSDVFVMTHGGNFAKLIMGARRYSGRHRLKSIKPDKGLMSKSLGDPYLAWASFTEDVVISHQARAGLPEPTFPGYDLWENPLTPCMCRA
;
A
#
# COMPACT_ATOMS: atom_id res chain seq x y z
N MET A 1 -3.61 34.49 1.39
CA MET A 1 -2.35 34.19 2.12
C MET A 1 -1.54 33.29 1.22
N GLU A 2 -0.30 33.65 0.95
CA GLU A 2 0.62 32.79 0.20
C GLU A 2 1.30 31.83 1.19
N ALA A 3 0.75 30.61 1.31
CA ALA A 3 1.42 29.53 2.02
C ALA A 3 2.46 28.89 1.09
N THR A 4 3.63 28.53 1.64
CA THR A 4 4.67 27.81 0.91
C THR A 4 4.83 26.41 1.51
N LEU A 5 4.85 25.39 0.65
CA LEU A 5 5.16 24.02 1.03
C LEU A 5 6.68 23.84 1.04
N ILE A 6 7.24 23.42 2.16
CA ILE A 6 8.60 22.88 2.22
C ILE A 6 8.50 21.39 1.91
N LEU A 7 9.43 20.82 1.12
CA LEU A 7 9.38 19.41 0.77
C LEU A 7 9.18 18.51 2.00
N PRO A 8 8.28 17.53 1.91
CA PRO A 8 7.92 16.71 3.05
C PRO A 8 9.09 15.82 3.46
N VAL A 9 9.35 15.76 4.76
CA VAL A 9 10.28 14.76 5.33
C VAL A 9 9.52 13.44 5.51
N LEU A 10 9.98 12.40 4.81
CA LEU A 10 9.40 11.06 4.96
C LEU A 10 9.63 10.56 6.39
N LYS A 11 8.57 10.01 7.00
CA LYS A 11 8.67 9.50 8.37
C LYS A 11 9.58 8.29 8.37
N GLN A 12 10.71 8.39 9.06
CA GLN A 12 11.54 7.23 9.39
C GLN A 12 10.73 6.30 10.30
N ASP A 13 10.39 5.12 9.78
CA ASP A 13 9.67 4.12 10.56
C ASP A 13 10.63 3.41 11.53
N GLN A 14 10.23 3.24 12.79
CA GLN A 14 11.10 2.59 13.80
C GLN A 14 11.35 1.10 13.49
N ILE A 15 10.49 0.47 12.69
CA ILE A 15 10.58 -0.94 12.29
C ILE A 15 11.53 -1.10 11.10
N TRP A 16 11.46 -0.19 10.11
CA TRP A 16 12.25 -0.28 8.88
C TRP A 16 13.57 0.50 8.94
N LYS A 17 13.73 1.44 9.88
CA LYS A 17 14.89 2.33 10.05
C LYS A 17 15.34 3.01 8.74
N ASP A 18 14.39 3.26 7.86
CA ASP A 18 14.64 3.79 6.53
C ASP A 18 14.97 5.29 6.61
N GLN A 19 16.13 5.69 6.08
CA GLN A 19 16.60 7.08 6.02
C GLN A 19 16.32 7.74 4.66
N THR A 20 15.61 7.05 3.77
CA THR A 20 15.25 7.56 2.45
C THR A 20 14.54 8.90 2.52
N LYS A 21 15.04 9.87 1.76
CA LYS A 21 14.46 11.20 1.61
C LYS A 21 13.46 11.25 0.46
N PHE A 22 12.75 12.36 0.35
CA PHE A 22 11.78 12.55 -0.72
C PHE A 22 12.47 12.57 -2.09
N GLU A 23 13.62 13.25 -2.19
CA GLU A 23 14.43 13.35 -3.40
C GLU A 23 15.15 12.06 -3.80
N ASP A 24 15.22 11.05 -2.92
CA ASP A 24 15.79 9.74 -3.24
C ASP A 24 14.79 8.85 -4.01
N ILE A 25 13.52 9.27 -4.10
CA ILE A 25 12.42 8.49 -4.67
C ILE A 25 11.73 9.24 -5.81
N PHE A 26 11.48 10.53 -5.62
CA PHE A 26 10.69 11.34 -6.55
C PHE A 26 11.54 12.38 -7.27
N ASP A 27 11.18 12.65 -8.53
CA ASP A 27 11.69 13.76 -9.31
C ASP A 27 11.17 15.08 -8.74
N VAL A 28 12.00 15.72 -7.92
CA VAL A 28 11.66 16.96 -7.22
C VAL A 28 11.50 18.14 -8.17
N ASP A 29 12.30 18.21 -9.23
CA ASP A 29 12.21 19.31 -10.20
C ASP A 29 10.89 19.24 -10.97
N HIS A 30 10.51 18.03 -11.40
CA HIS A 30 9.19 17.79 -11.98
C HIS A 30 8.07 18.14 -10.99
N PHE A 31 8.17 17.68 -9.74
CA PHE A 31 7.16 17.95 -8.70
C PHE A 31 6.94 19.44 -8.47
N ILE A 32 8.01 20.23 -8.34
CA ILE A 32 7.95 21.68 -8.13
C ILE A 32 7.40 22.38 -9.39
N ASN A 33 7.93 22.06 -10.57
CA ASN A 33 7.52 22.73 -11.81
C ASN A 33 6.06 22.41 -12.19
N TYR A 34 5.60 21.17 -11.98
CA TYR A 34 4.23 20.76 -12.30
C TYR A 34 3.18 21.45 -11.41
N LEU A 35 3.53 21.79 -10.18
CA LEU A 35 2.63 22.41 -9.19
C LEU A 35 2.80 23.92 -9.02
N LYS A 36 3.69 24.56 -9.79
CA LYS A 36 4.07 25.97 -9.60
C LYS A 36 2.91 26.97 -9.62
N ASP A 37 1.86 26.66 -10.39
CA ASP A 37 0.67 27.50 -10.54
C ASP A 37 -0.39 27.22 -9.45
N ASP A 38 -0.25 26.12 -8.72
CA ASP A 38 -1.19 25.68 -7.67
C ASP A 38 -0.64 25.93 -6.25
N VAL A 39 0.64 25.63 -6.03
CA VAL A 39 1.30 25.66 -4.71
C VAL A 39 2.75 26.11 -4.88
N ARG A 40 3.17 27.13 -4.12
CA ARG A 40 4.58 27.51 -4.01
C ARG A 40 5.33 26.46 -3.20
N ILE A 41 6.38 25.87 -3.78
CA ILE A 41 7.17 24.82 -3.14
C ILE A 41 8.64 25.24 -3.05
N VAL A 42 9.26 24.99 -1.90
CA VAL A 42 10.71 25.15 -1.69
C VAL A 42 11.32 23.83 -1.23
N ARG A 43 12.59 23.61 -1.59
CA ARG A 43 13.30 22.36 -1.30
C ARG A 43 13.56 22.19 0.19
N ASP A 44 14.09 23.23 0.82
CA ASP A 44 14.55 23.18 2.19
C ASP A 44 13.96 24.31 3.04
N ILE A 45 14.14 24.16 4.35
CA ILE A 45 13.82 25.20 5.31
C ILE A 45 14.71 26.42 5.02
N PRO A 46 14.14 27.62 4.82
CA PRO A 46 14.90 28.83 4.48
C PRO A 46 16.02 29.15 5.48
N ASP A 47 17.14 29.70 5.01
CA ASP A 47 18.33 29.96 5.86
C ASP A 47 18.13 31.03 6.93
N TRP A 48 17.23 31.98 6.70
CA TRP A 48 16.85 32.95 7.73
C TRP A 48 16.15 32.32 8.93
N PHE A 49 15.63 31.08 8.79
CA PHE A 49 15.00 30.37 9.88
C PHE A 49 16.06 29.65 10.72
N THR A 50 16.37 30.21 11.89
CA THR A 50 17.46 29.72 12.76
C THR A 50 17.09 28.48 13.59
N GLU A 51 15.80 28.23 13.83
CA GLU A 51 15.30 27.09 14.62
C GLU A 51 15.13 25.79 13.79
N LYS A 52 15.96 25.55 12.76
CA LYS A 52 15.77 24.39 11.84
C LYS A 52 15.75 23.05 12.58
N ASP A 53 16.70 22.84 13.49
CA ASP A 53 16.88 21.59 14.24
C ASP A 53 15.72 21.31 15.21
N GLU A 54 15.04 22.37 15.66
CA GLU A 54 13.91 22.27 16.59
C GLU A 54 12.57 22.13 15.89
N LEU A 55 12.48 22.39 14.57
CA LEU A 55 11.20 22.41 13.85
C LEU A 55 10.41 21.11 14.02
N PHE A 56 11.11 19.98 13.97
CA PHE A 56 10.49 18.66 14.06
C PHE A 56 10.38 18.15 15.50
N THR A 57 11.05 18.72 16.49
CA THR A 57 10.99 18.26 17.89
C THR A 57 10.09 19.15 18.75
N SER A 58 10.00 20.43 18.43
CA SER A 58 9.27 21.46 19.15
C SER A 58 7.76 21.27 19.07
N ILE A 59 7.12 21.18 20.24
CA ILE A 59 5.65 21.16 20.36
C ILE A 59 5.06 22.48 19.85
N LYS A 60 5.75 23.61 20.08
CA LYS A 60 5.30 24.95 19.67
C LYS A 60 5.20 25.10 18.16
N ARG A 61 6.02 24.35 17.42
CA ARG A 61 6.11 24.39 15.95
C ARG A 61 5.43 23.19 15.27
N THR A 62 4.79 22.31 16.05
CA THR A 62 4.18 21.08 15.52
C THR A 62 2.67 21.01 15.78
N VAL A 63 1.88 20.85 14.71
CA VAL A 63 0.46 20.48 14.82
C VAL A 63 0.32 18.95 14.88
N LYS A 64 -0.01 18.41 16.06
CA LYS A 64 -0.09 16.94 16.30
C LYS A 64 -1.51 16.35 16.30
N ASN A 65 -2.54 17.17 16.55
CA ASN A 65 -3.90 16.72 16.85
C ASN A 65 -4.91 17.02 15.74
N ILE A 66 -4.50 16.98 14.47
CA ILE A 66 -5.46 17.03 13.37
C ILE A 66 -6.29 15.74 13.42
N PRO A 67 -7.63 15.79 13.46
CA PRO A 67 -8.47 14.61 13.38
C PRO A 67 -8.16 13.76 12.15
N LYS A 68 -8.41 12.45 12.22
CA LYS A 68 -8.41 11.64 11.00
C LYS A 68 -9.59 12.09 10.13
N TYR A 69 -9.36 12.28 8.84
CA TYR A 69 -10.36 12.76 7.88
C TYR A 69 -10.98 14.13 8.23
N ALA A 70 -10.17 15.06 8.73
CA ALA A 70 -10.61 16.42 9.04
C ALA A 70 -11.13 17.16 7.80
N SER A 71 -12.12 18.03 7.97
CA SER A 71 -12.68 18.85 6.89
C SER A 71 -11.70 19.91 6.41
N ALA A 72 -11.90 20.46 5.21
CA ALA A 72 -11.13 21.60 4.73
C ALA A 72 -11.25 22.80 5.70
N GLN A 73 -12.45 23.03 6.23
CA GLN A 73 -12.71 24.10 7.20
C GLN A 73 -11.88 23.94 8.48
N PHE A 74 -11.65 22.72 8.96
CA PHE A 74 -10.78 22.49 10.12
C PHE A 74 -9.38 23.09 9.93
N TYR A 75 -8.83 23.01 8.72
CA TYR A 75 -7.52 23.59 8.42
C TYR A 75 -7.56 25.12 8.45
N ILE A 76 -8.62 25.72 7.93
CA ILE A 76 -8.82 27.18 7.96
C ILE A 76 -8.96 27.68 9.39
N ASP A 77 -9.69 26.96 10.24
CA ASP A 77 -10.00 27.42 11.60
C ASP A 77 -8.87 27.11 12.60
N ASN A 78 -8.15 25.99 12.43
CA ASN A 78 -7.25 25.46 13.46
C ASN A 78 -5.77 25.38 13.06
N VAL A 79 -5.47 25.35 11.76
CA VAL A 79 -4.10 25.19 11.25
C VAL A 79 -3.59 26.52 10.71
N LEU A 80 -4.38 27.20 9.89
CA LEU A 80 -4.03 28.46 9.27
C LEU A 80 -3.64 29.55 10.29
N PRO A 81 -4.35 29.77 11.42
CA PRO A 81 -3.96 30.78 12.40
C PRO A 81 -2.59 30.49 13.02
N ARG A 82 -2.26 29.21 13.25
CA ARG A 82 -0.96 28.80 13.80
C ARG A 82 0.19 29.00 12.81
N ILE A 83 -0.06 28.76 11.52
CA ILE A 83 0.94 29.04 10.48
C ILE A 83 1.21 30.54 10.42
N LYS A 84 0.17 31.39 10.51
CA LYS A 84 0.33 32.85 10.56
C LYS A 84 1.12 33.32 11.79
N GLU A 85 0.90 32.71 12.95
CA GLU A 85 1.60 33.08 14.19
C GLU A 85 3.07 32.65 14.20
N LYS A 86 3.38 31.45 13.70
CA LYS A 86 4.72 30.86 13.81
C LYS A 86 5.56 30.97 12.54
N THR A 87 5.01 31.41 11.42
CA THR A 87 5.69 31.52 10.11
C THR A 87 6.02 30.17 9.46
N ILE A 88 6.69 29.25 10.18
CA ILE A 88 6.99 27.87 9.75
C ILE A 88 6.44 26.89 10.79
N MET A 89 5.71 25.88 10.30
CA MET A 89 5.07 24.84 11.11
C MET A 89 5.25 23.46 10.47
N SER A 90 5.49 22.45 11.30
CA SER A 90 5.42 21.04 10.91
C SER A 90 4.04 20.46 11.25
N ILE A 91 3.47 19.65 10.35
CA ILE A 91 2.24 18.92 10.61
C ILE A 91 2.56 17.43 10.66
N LYS A 92 2.41 16.78 11.82
CA LYS A 92 2.69 15.34 11.94
C LYS A 92 1.87 14.63 13.02
N PRO A 93 1.50 13.35 12.79
CA PRO A 93 1.66 12.62 11.53
C PRO A 93 0.68 13.11 10.47
N PHE A 94 1.04 13.02 9.19
CA PHE A 94 0.20 13.42 8.06
C PHE A 94 -0.25 12.20 7.25
N VAL A 95 -1.06 11.34 7.86
CA VAL A 95 -1.70 10.19 7.20
C VAL A 95 -3.20 10.32 7.38
N ASP A 96 -3.96 10.25 6.27
CA ASP A 96 -5.42 10.35 6.27
C ASP A 96 -5.95 11.60 7.00
N ARG A 97 -5.29 12.76 6.86
CA ARG A 97 -5.63 13.97 7.64
C ARG A 97 -6.71 14.83 7.01
N LEU A 98 -6.71 15.00 5.70
CA LEU A 98 -7.82 15.62 4.99
C LEU A 98 -8.87 14.55 4.66
N GLY A 99 -10.13 14.84 4.94
CA GLY A 99 -11.26 13.96 4.67
C GLY A 99 -11.55 13.79 3.17
N TYR A 100 -12.56 12.97 2.89
CA TYR A 100 -13.10 12.77 1.55
C TYR A 100 -14.40 13.56 1.34
N ASP A 101 -15.18 13.71 2.41
CA ASP A 101 -16.47 14.38 2.38
C ASP A 101 -16.35 15.90 2.49
N ASN A 102 -17.22 16.61 1.76
CA ASN A 102 -17.34 18.06 1.80
C ASN A 102 -16.01 18.82 1.56
N VAL A 103 -15.09 18.19 0.82
CA VAL A 103 -13.87 18.85 0.31
C VAL A 103 -14.20 19.49 -1.04
N PRO A 104 -13.91 20.80 -1.24
CA PRO A 104 -14.06 21.47 -2.53
C PRO A 104 -13.48 20.66 -3.69
N MET A 105 -14.18 20.65 -4.82
CA MET A 105 -13.82 19.82 -5.97
C MET A 105 -12.43 20.17 -6.51
N GLU A 106 -12.06 21.45 -6.47
CA GLU A 106 -10.76 21.96 -6.89
C GLU A 106 -9.62 21.36 -6.05
N ILE A 107 -9.83 21.22 -4.74
CA ILE A 107 -8.86 20.58 -3.82
C ILE A 107 -8.75 19.09 -4.13
N ASN A 108 -9.86 18.40 -4.38
CA ASN A 108 -9.82 16.99 -4.77
C ASN A 108 -9.13 16.80 -6.13
N ARG A 109 -9.38 17.66 -7.11
CA ARG A 109 -8.66 17.64 -8.40
C ARG A 109 -7.17 17.87 -8.22
N LEU A 110 -6.76 18.80 -7.37
CA LEU A 110 -5.35 19.03 -7.05
C LEU A 110 -4.73 17.79 -6.40
N ARG A 111 -5.41 17.15 -5.44
CA ARG A 111 -4.96 15.88 -4.82
C ARG A 111 -4.71 14.80 -5.87
N CYS A 112 -5.62 14.66 -6.83
CA CYS A 112 -5.48 13.70 -7.93
C CYS A 112 -4.30 14.06 -8.84
N ARG A 113 -4.16 15.33 -9.23
CA ARG A 113 -3.04 15.82 -10.03
C ARG A 113 -1.70 15.57 -9.33
N VAL A 114 -1.62 15.81 -8.03
CA VAL A 114 -0.44 15.50 -7.22
C VAL A 114 -0.13 14.01 -7.26
N ASN A 115 -1.11 13.16 -6.98
CA ASN A 115 -0.91 11.72 -6.85
C ASN A 115 -0.60 11.00 -8.17
N TYR A 116 -1.22 11.41 -9.28
CA TYR A 116 -1.10 10.70 -10.56
C TYR A 116 -0.13 11.36 -11.56
N HIS A 117 0.26 12.62 -11.34
CA HIS A 117 1.13 13.35 -12.28
C HIS A 117 2.33 14.01 -11.62
N ALA A 118 2.16 14.71 -10.50
CA ALA A 118 3.27 15.45 -9.88
C ALA A 118 4.27 14.53 -9.18
N LEU A 119 3.79 13.48 -8.50
CA LEU A 119 4.64 12.47 -7.86
C LEU A 119 5.14 11.47 -8.89
N LYS A 120 6.23 11.83 -9.56
CA LYS A 120 6.93 10.97 -10.52
C LYS A 120 8.15 10.34 -9.87
N PHE A 121 8.35 9.04 -10.04
CA PHE A 121 9.57 8.37 -9.56
C PHE A 121 10.80 8.85 -10.35
N LEU A 122 11.98 8.72 -9.75
CA LEU A 122 13.23 9.03 -10.44
C LEU A 122 13.44 8.10 -11.65
N PRO A 123 14.07 8.60 -12.74
CA PRO A 123 14.25 7.84 -13.98
C PRO A 123 14.87 6.45 -13.79
N HIS A 124 15.91 6.33 -12.96
CA HIS A 124 16.58 5.06 -12.70
C HIS A 124 15.68 4.02 -12.00
N ILE A 125 14.69 4.46 -11.20
CA ILE A 125 13.68 3.57 -10.60
C ILE A 125 12.70 3.10 -11.67
N GLU A 126 12.25 4.01 -12.55
CA GLU A 126 11.35 3.68 -13.66
C GLU A 126 12.00 2.68 -14.63
N GLU A 127 13.23 2.95 -15.05
CA GLU A 127 14.02 2.09 -15.94
C GLU A 127 14.24 0.69 -15.37
N MET A 128 14.59 0.60 -14.08
CA MET A 128 14.77 -0.70 -13.43
C MET A 128 13.44 -1.47 -13.32
N ALA A 129 12.34 -0.79 -13.00
CA ALA A 129 11.03 -1.43 -12.97
C ALA A 129 10.58 -1.90 -14.36
N ASP A 130 10.88 -1.14 -15.41
CA ASP A 130 10.64 -1.54 -16.80
C ASP A 130 11.46 -2.76 -17.20
N LYS A 131 12.72 -2.83 -16.77
CA LYS A 131 13.56 -4.01 -16.95
C LYS A 131 12.97 -5.23 -16.27
N LEU A 132 12.56 -5.12 -15.00
CA LEU A 132 11.93 -6.22 -14.25
C LEU A 132 10.63 -6.70 -14.91
N ALA A 133 9.78 -5.77 -15.35
CA ALA A 133 8.53 -6.11 -16.05
C ALA A 133 8.81 -6.79 -17.40
N THR A 134 9.81 -6.32 -18.15
CA THR A 134 10.25 -6.94 -19.41
C THR A 134 10.78 -8.35 -19.19
N GLN A 135 11.62 -8.55 -18.17
CA GLN A 135 12.09 -9.88 -17.79
C GLN A 135 10.90 -10.79 -17.45
N MET A 136 9.93 -10.33 -16.65
CA MET A 136 8.72 -11.11 -16.36
C MET A 136 7.95 -11.53 -17.61
N ARG A 137 7.81 -10.64 -18.60
CA ARG A 137 7.13 -10.97 -19.87
C ARG A 137 7.92 -11.96 -20.73
N ASN A 138 9.25 -11.88 -20.70
CA ASN A 138 10.13 -12.71 -21.53
C ASN A 138 10.58 -14.02 -20.87
N ARG A 139 10.16 -14.29 -19.63
CA ARG A 139 10.58 -15.49 -18.88
C ARG A 139 10.08 -16.81 -19.48
N THR A 140 8.97 -16.77 -20.21
CA THR A 140 8.41 -17.94 -20.87
C THR A 140 8.40 -17.73 -22.38
N SER A 141 8.57 -18.81 -23.13
CA SER A 141 8.76 -18.79 -24.59
C SER A 141 7.61 -18.15 -25.39
N SER A 142 6.44 -17.94 -24.77
CA SER A 142 5.24 -17.40 -25.42
C SER A 142 4.94 -15.92 -25.12
N GLY A 143 5.82 -15.18 -24.42
CA GLY A 143 5.54 -13.77 -24.11
C GLY A 143 4.28 -13.59 -23.27
N ASN A 144 4.05 -14.51 -22.32
CA ASN A 144 2.78 -14.65 -21.61
C ASN A 144 2.49 -13.44 -20.69
N PRO A 145 1.19 -13.14 -20.45
CA PRO A 145 0.81 -12.22 -19.40
C PRO A 145 1.34 -12.68 -18.04
N TYR A 146 1.57 -11.73 -17.14
CA TYR A 146 1.97 -12.01 -15.77
C TYR A 146 1.04 -11.38 -14.74
N MET A 147 0.91 -12.08 -13.63
CA MET A 147 0.22 -11.61 -12.44
C MET A 147 1.22 -10.96 -11.49
N ALA A 148 0.87 -9.81 -10.92
CA ALA A 148 1.56 -9.29 -9.75
C ALA A 148 0.73 -9.55 -8.49
N LEU A 149 1.30 -10.30 -7.56
CA LEU A 149 0.73 -10.61 -6.27
C LEU A 149 1.40 -9.76 -5.18
N HIS A 150 0.67 -8.79 -4.65
CA HIS A 150 1.07 -8.06 -3.46
C HIS A 150 0.71 -8.86 -2.20
N LEU A 151 1.72 -9.52 -1.63
CA LEU A 151 1.61 -10.41 -0.49
C LEU A 151 1.99 -9.66 0.80
N ARG A 152 0.99 -9.07 1.45
CA ARG A 152 1.16 -8.30 2.68
C ARG A 152 1.10 -9.21 3.92
N TYR A 153 2.16 -9.98 4.13
CA TYR A 153 2.28 -10.97 5.22
C TYR A 153 3.60 -10.84 6.01
N GLU A 154 4.09 -9.62 6.15
CA GLU A 154 5.30 -9.29 6.92
C GLU A 154 5.03 -9.35 8.43
N LYS A 155 6.09 -9.51 9.23
CA LYS A 155 6.01 -9.57 10.71
C LYS A 155 5.19 -8.42 11.31
N GLY A 156 5.37 -7.20 10.80
CA GLY A 156 4.62 -6.03 11.24
C GLY A 156 3.12 -6.15 10.98
N MET A 157 2.71 -6.68 9.82
CA MET A 157 1.30 -6.87 9.47
C MET A 157 0.65 -8.01 10.26
N VAL A 158 1.34 -9.14 10.39
CA VAL A 158 0.88 -10.28 11.22
C VAL A 158 0.73 -9.85 12.68
N GLY A 159 1.69 -9.07 13.20
CA GLY A 159 1.62 -8.46 14.53
C GLY A 159 0.42 -7.52 14.68
N LEU A 160 0.33 -6.49 13.84
CA LEU A 160 -0.68 -5.42 13.92
C LEU A 160 -2.12 -5.92 13.76
N SER A 161 -2.33 -6.96 12.97
CA SER A 161 -3.66 -7.54 12.74
C SER A 161 -4.25 -8.18 14.01
N PHE A 162 -3.40 -8.66 14.92
CA PHE A 162 -3.82 -9.47 16.07
C PHE A 162 -4.70 -10.68 15.67
N CYS A 163 -4.54 -11.17 14.44
CA CYS A 163 -5.21 -12.38 13.97
C CYS A 163 -4.45 -13.64 14.42
N ASP A 164 -5.16 -14.76 14.52
CA ASP A 164 -4.47 -16.05 14.57
C ASP A 164 -3.95 -16.41 13.17
N PHE A 165 -2.89 -17.21 13.16
CA PHE A 165 -2.24 -17.71 11.97
C PHE A 165 -1.78 -19.15 12.20
N ALA A 166 -1.73 -19.95 11.13
CA ALA A 166 -1.09 -21.26 11.22
C ALA A 166 0.39 -21.05 11.54
N GLY A 167 1.05 -21.88 12.36
CA GLY A 167 2.45 -21.69 12.72
C GLY A 167 2.86 -22.54 13.90
N THR A 168 4.16 -22.67 14.15
CA THR A 168 4.67 -23.44 15.28
C THR A 168 4.33 -22.76 16.61
N ARG A 169 4.44 -23.51 17.71
CA ARG A 169 4.25 -22.96 19.05
C ARG A 169 5.24 -21.82 19.31
N GLU A 170 6.47 -21.97 18.86
CA GLU A 170 7.56 -20.99 19.00
C GLU A 170 7.24 -19.71 18.21
N GLU A 171 6.75 -19.84 16.97
CA GLU A 171 6.31 -18.68 16.17
C GLU A 171 5.19 -17.92 16.89
N LYS A 172 4.19 -18.63 17.43
CA LYS A 172 3.08 -18.00 18.17
C LYS A 172 3.56 -17.29 19.44
N VAL A 173 4.50 -17.88 20.19
CA VAL A 173 5.09 -17.26 21.39
C VAL A 173 5.90 -16.01 21.04
N MET A 174 6.75 -16.07 20.01
CA MET A 174 7.52 -14.91 19.56
C MET A 174 6.61 -13.77 19.08
N MET A 175 5.53 -14.11 18.37
CA MET A 175 4.55 -13.13 17.92
C MET A 175 3.76 -12.52 19.07
N ALA A 176 3.43 -13.29 20.11
CA ALA A 176 2.79 -12.77 21.32
C ALA A 176 3.69 -11.75 22.04
N ALA A 177 4.97 -12.08 22.24
CA ALA A 177 5.95 -11.15 22.82
C ALA A 177 6.11 -9.88 21.99
N TYR A 178 6.19 -10.01 20.65
CA TYR A 178 6.24 -8.86 19.75
C TYR A 178 4.98 -7.98 19.86
N ARG A 179 3.78 -8.57 19.87
CA ARG A 179 2.52 -7.85 20.03
C ARG A 179 2.42 -7.13 21.38
N GLN A 180 2.89 -7.76 22.46
CA GLN A 180 2.92 -7.17 23.79
C GLN A 180 3.85 -5.95 23.85
N LYS A 181 5.02 -6.03 23.19
CA LYS A 181 5.98 -4.93 23.10
C LYS A 181 5.45 -3.76 22.26
N GLU A 182 4.97 -4.02 21.05
CA GLU A 182 4.60 -2.95 20.10
C GLU A 182 3.21 -2.35 20.37
N TRP A 183 2.26 -3.16 20.85
CA TRP A 183 0.87 -2.73 21.11
C TRP A 183 0.35 -3.20 22.48
N PRO A 184 0.99 -2.78 23.60
CA PRO A 184 0.69 -3.27 24.95
C PRO A 184 -0.78 -3.09 25.35
N ARG A 185 -1.40 -1.95 24.98
CA ARG A 185 -2.82 -1.67 25.26
C ARG A 185 -3.76 -2.65 24.54
N ARG A 186 -3.54 -2.89 23.24
CA ARG A 186 -4.37 -3.84 22.47
C ARG A 186 -4.14 -5.27 22.94
N PHE A 187 -2.91 -5.59 23.33
CA PHE A 187 -2.57 -6.89 23.90
C PHE A 187 -3.30 -7.14 25.23
N LYS A 188 -3.26 -6.17 26.16
CA LYS A 188 -3.96 -6.24 27.45
C LYS A 188 -5.47 -6.39 27.31
N ASN A 189 -6.07 -5.78 26.28
CA ASN A 189 -7.50 -5.92 25.97
C ASN A 189 -7.87 -7.30 25.37
N GLY A 190 -6.97 -8.28 25.36
CA GLY A 190 -7.27 -9.64 24.88
C GLY A 190 -7.45 -9.75 23.37
N SER A 191 -7.03 -8.75 22.57
CA SER A 191 -7.23 -8.76 21.11
C SER A 191 -6.58 -9.95 20.39
N HIS A 192 -5.62 -10.61 21.03
CA HIS A 192 -4.89 -11.77 20.51
C HIS A 192 -5.56 -13.11 20.87
N LEU A 193 -6.54 -13.09 21.78
CA LEU A 193 -7.25 -14.29 22.21
C LEU A 193 -8.13 -14.83 21.10
N TRP A 194 -8.27 -16.16 21.08
CA TRP A 194 -8.93 -16.90 20.00
C TRP A 194 -10.32 -16.35 19.61
N PRO A 195 -11.26 -16.03 20.53
CA PRO A 195 -12.59 -15.56 20.13
C PRO A 195 -12.56 -14.28 19.29
N LEU A 196 -11.79 -13.27 19.72
CA LEU A 196 -11.65 -12.01 18.99
C LEU A 196 -10.82 -12.17 17.72
N ALA A 197 -9.79 -13.00 17.74
CA ALA A 197 -8.97 -13.30 16.57
C ALA A 197 -9.79 -13.99 15.47
N LEU A 198 -10.63 -14.96 15.84
CA LEU A 198 -11.53 -15.67 14.94
C LEU A 198 -12.61 -14.74 14.38
N GLN A 199 -13.20 -13.88 15.21
CA GLN A 199 -14.18 -12.89 14.75
C GLN A 199 -13.58 -11.97 13.67
N LYS A 200 -12.37 -11.45 13.89
CA LYS A 200 -11.68 -10.63 12.88
C LYS A 200 -11.48 -11.39 11.57
N ARG A 201 -11.18 -12.70 11.64
CA ARG A 201 -11.01 -13.53 10.44
C ARG A 201 -12.31 -13.68 9.68
N LYS A 202 -13.41 -13.96 10.37
CA LYS A 202 -14.77 -14.02 9.80
C LYS A 202 -15.22 -12.72 9.16
N GLU A 203 -14.84 -11.59 9.74
CA GLU A 203 -15.09 -10.25 9.19
C GLU A 203 -14.15 -9.87 8.03
N GLY A 204 -13.25 -10.78 7.61
CA GLY A 204 -12.27 -10.49 6.57
C GLY A 204 -11.27 -9.41 6.97
N ARG A 205 -10.97 -9.24 8.26
CA ARG A 205 -9.99 -8.25 8.77
C ARG A 205 -8.57 -8.80 8.90
N CYS A 206 -8.37 -10.10 8.70
CA CYS A 206 -7.04 -10.72 8.71
C CYS A 206 -6.35 -10.63 7.34
N PRO A 207 -5.01 -10.56 7.28
CA PRO A 207 -4.28 -10.80 6.03
C PRO A 207 -4.42 -12.27 5.61
N LEU A 208 -4.55 -12.52 4.31
CA LEU A 208 -4.50 -13.89 3.79
C LEU A 208 -3.07 -14.43 3.88
N GLU A 209 -2.95 -15.68 4.31
CA GLU A 209 -1.70 -16.41 4.26
C GLU A 209 -1.36 -16.82 2.81
N PRO A 210 -0.09 -17.08 2.46
CA PRO A 210 0.29 -17.48 1.11
C PRO A 210 -0.49 -18.70 0.58
N GLY A 211 -0.74 -19.70 1.43
CA GLY A 211 -1.54 -20.86 1.03
C GLY A 211 -3.00 -20.54 0.75
N GLU A 212 -3.60 -19.60 1.50
CA GLU A 212 -5.00 -19.22 1.28
C GLU A 212 -5.19 -18.49 -0.04
N ILE A 213 -4.30 -17.54 -0.35
CA ILE A 213 -4.37 -16.86 -1.64
C ILE A 213 -4.10 -17.84 -2.79
N ALA A 214 -3.21 -18.83 -2.60
CA ALA A 214 -2.97 -19.86 -3.60
C ALA A 214 -4.24 -20.65 -3.93
N VAL A 215 -4.99 -21.06 -2.90
CA VAL A 215 -6.27 -21.77 -3.04
C VAL A 215 -7.32 -20.92 -3.77
N ILE A 216 -7.44 -19.63 -3.43
CA ILE A 216 -8.35 -18.70 -4.14
C ILE A 216 -7.96 -18.58 -5.62
N LEU A 217 -6.67 -18.42 -5.92
CA LEU A 217 -6.21 -18.29 -7.31
C LEU A 217 -6.49 -19.56 -8.12
N ARG A 218 -6.32 -20.75 -7.52
CA ARG A 218 -6.71 -22.02 -8.16
C ARG A 218 -8.20 -22.10 -8.43
N ALA A 219 -9.04 -21.70 -7.47
CA ALA A 219 -10.50 -21.65 -7.64
C ALA A 219 -10.94 -20.62 -8.69
N LEU A 220 -10.19 -19.51 -8.86
CA LEU A 220 -10.41 -18.54 -9.93
C LEU A 220 -9.95 -19.03 -11.32
N GLY A 221 -9.41 -20.25 -11.42
CA GLY A 221 -8.99 -20.87 -12.69
C GLY A 221 -7.54 -20.63 -13.09
N TYR A 222 -6.71 -20.00 -12.24
CA TYR A 222 -5.29 -19.84 -12.55
C TYR A 222 -4.55 -21.18 -12.46
N THR A 223 -3.79 -21.51 -13.50
CA THR A 223 -3.09 -22.79 -13.60
C THR A 223 -1.69 -22.72 -13.01
N ARG A 224 -1.02 -23.87 -12.92
CA ARG A 224 0.34 -23.99 -12.34
C ARG A 224 1.37 -23.20 -13.15
N GLU A 225 1.10 -22.98 -14.43
CA GLU A 225 1.95 -22.31 -15.40
C GLU A 225 1.89 -20.78 -15.25
N THR A 226 0.93 -20.24 -14.49
CA THR A 226 0.75 -18.81 -14.27
C THR A 226 2.05 -18.15 -13.78
N GLN A 227 2.52 -17.14 -14.51
CA GLN A 227 3.68 -16.35 -14.11
C GLN A 227 3.28 -15.36 -13.02
N ILE A 228 3.90 -15.44 -11.84
CA ILE A 228 3.56 -14.58 -10.70
C ILE A 228 4.80 -13.78 -10.26
N TYR A 229 4.73 -12.46 -10.34
CA TYR A 229 5.63 -11.58 -9.64
C TYR A 229 5.12 -11.36 -8.22
N VAL A 230 5.92 -11.67 -7.20
CA VAL A 230 5.52 -11.48 -5.79
C VAL A 230 6.15 -10.19 -5.25
N ALA A 231 5.31 -9.19 -5.04
CA ALA A 231 5.64 -7.96 -4.32
C ALA A 231 5.38 -8.17 -2.82
N SER A 232 6.44 -8.29 -2.03
CA SER A 232 6.35 -8.56 -0.60
C SER A 232 7.59 -8.07 0.12
N GLY A 233 7.43 -7.61 1.36
CA GLY A 233 8.54 -7.60 2.32
C GLY A 233 8.88 -9.02 2.78
N GLN A 234 9.70 -9.14 3.84
CA GLN A 234 10.02 -10.44 4.41
C GLN A 234 8.77 -11.13 4.99
N VAL A 235 8.31 -12.19 4.31
CA VAL A 235 7.14 -12.99 4.74
C VAL A 235 7.43 -13.65 6.08
N TYR A 236 6.53 -13.45 7.05
CA TYR A 236 6.64 -14.07 8.36
C TYR A 236 6.49 -15.60 8.26
N GLY A 237 7.41 -16.35 8.86
CA GLY A 237 7.54 -17.81 8.68
C GLY A 237 8.30 -18.23 7.42
N GLY A 238 8.79 -17.27 6.62
CA GLY A 238 9.76 -17.49 5.54
C GLY A 238 9.36 -18.54 4.51
N LYS A 239 10.31 -19.39 4.12
CA LYS A 239 10.13 -20.43 3.08
C LYS A 239 9.00 -21.40 3.41
N ASN A 240 8.86 -21.79 4.68
CA ASN A 240 7.80 -22.71 5.11
C ASN A 240 6.41 -22.10 4.90
N ARG A 241 6.25 -20.82 5.23
CA ARG A 241 4.98 -20.10 4.99
C ARG A 241 4.66 -19.95 3.50
N MET A 242 5.70 -19.77 2.68
CA MET A 242 5.57 -19.61 1.24
C MET A 242 5.36 -20.92 0.48
N ALA A 243 5.74 -22.07 1.07
CA ALA A 243 5.74 -23.35 0.37
C ALA A 243 4.39 -23.73 -0.27
N PRO A 244 3.23 -23.56 0.38
CA PRO A 244 1.94 -23.89 -0.26
C PRO A 244 1.69 -23.07 -1.54
N LEU A 245 2.02 -21.76 -1.52
CA LEU A 245 1.91 -20.90 -2.69
C LEU A 245 2.90 -21.33 -3.79
N ARG A 246 4.15 -21.62 -3.42
CA ARG A 246 5.19 -22.06 -4.36
C ARG A 246 4.85 -23.39 -5.03
N ASN A 247 4.26 -24.33 -4.29
CA ASN A 247 3.89 -25.64 -4.79
C ASN A 247 2.74 -25.56 -5.81
N MET A 248 1.76 -24.67 -5.59
CA MET A 248 0.65 -24.48 -6.52
C MET A 248 1.03 -23.64 -7.76
N PHE A 249 1.99 -22.73 -7.63
CA PHE A 249 2.42 -21.80 -8.68
C PHE A 249 3.94 -21.71 -8.76
N PRO A 250 4.66 -22.72 -9.29
CA PRO A 250 6.12 -22.77 -9.31
C PRO A 250 6.77 -21.64 -10.11
N ASN A 251 6.05 -21.00 -11.04
CA ASN A 251 6.56 -19.88 -11.84
C ASN A 251 6.56 -18.53 -11.10
N LEU A 252 6.34 -18.53 -9.78
CA LEU A 252 6.49 -17.32 -8.97
C LEU A 252 7.95 -16.89 -8.85
N VAL A 253 8.19 -15.59 -8.84
CA VAL A 253 9.50 -14.97 -8.59
C VAL A 253 9.36 -13.64 -7.86
N THR A 254 10.42 -13.24 -7.17
CA THR A 254 10.58 -11.89 -6.63
C THR A 254 11.52 -11.05 -7.49
N LYS A 255 11.60 -9.74 -7.21
CA LYS A 255 12.60 -8.84 -7.85
C LYS A 255 14.03 -9.33 -7.69
N GLU A 256 14.38 -9.93 -6.55
CA GLU A 256 15.71 -10.47 -6.28
C GLU A 256 16.03 -11.72 -7.12
N GLU A 257 15.00 -12.43 -7.62
CA GLU A 257 15.16 -13.57 -8.53
C GLU A 257 15.22 -13.12 -10.01
N LEU A 258 14.82 -11.89 -10.31
CA LEU A 258 14.79 -11.32 -11.67
C LEU A 258 16.02 -10.48 -12.00
N ALA A 259 16.51 -9.73 -11.02
CA ALA A 259 17.65 -8.83 -11.16
C ALA A 259 18.94 -9.45 -10.62
N SER A 260 20.09 -9.02 -11.15
CA SER A 260 21.39 -9.37 -10.60
C SER A 260 21.60 -8.70 -9.23
N THR A 261 22.49 -9.27 -8.41
CA THR A 261 22.86 -8.70 -7.11
C THR A 261 23.38 -7.27 -7.24
N ALA A 262 24.18 -6.99 -8.28
CA ALA A 262 24.77 -5.66 -8.51
C ALA A 262 23.70 -4.60 -8.82
N GLU A 263 22.71 -4.94 -9.65
CA GLU A 263 21.57 -4.05 -9.94
C GLU A 263 20.75 -3.78 -8.69
N MET A 264 20.51 -4.81 -7.87
CA MET A 264 19.73 -4.67 -6.65
C MET A 264 20.44 -3.85 -5.56
N GLU A 265 21.78 -3.90 -5.48
CA GLU A 265 22.51 -3.15 -4.44
C GLU A 265 22.35 -1.64 -4.54
N HIS A 266 22.16 -1.11 -5.75
CA HIS A 266 21.88 0.31 -5.93
C HIS A 266 20.63 0.75 -5.15
N PHE A 267 19.60 -0.11 -5.13
CA PHE A 267 18.32 0.18 -4.49
C PHE A 267 18.24 -0.28 -3.03
N ARG A 268 19.07 -1.24 -2.59
CA ARG A 268 19.06 -1.76 -1.21
C ARG A 268 19.42 -0.72 -0.15
N LYS A 269 20.11 0.35 -0.54
CA LYS A 269 20.38 1.50 0.34
C LYS A 269 19.10 2.17 0.84
N HIS A 270 18.02 2.04 0.08
CA HIS A 270 16.73 2.71 0.31
C HIS A 270 15.60 1.68 0.23
N VAL A 271 15.09 1.22 1.39
CA VAL A 271 14.00 0.22 1.43
C VAL A 271 12.76 0.73 0.69
N THR A 272 12.49 2.04 0.76
CA THR A 272 11.42 2.68 -0.01
C THR A 272 11.63 2.59 -1.53
N SER A 273 12.87 2.61 -2.03
CA SER A 273 13.13 2.42 -3.47
C SER A 273 12.78 1.01 -3.93
N LEU A 274 13.04 0.00 -3.11
CA LEU A 274 12.61 -1.38 -3.38
C LEU A 274 11.08 -1.50 -3.45
N ALA A 275 10.37 -0.79 -2.57
CA ALA A 275 8.91 -0.72 -2.62
C ALA A 275 8.40 0.05 -3.86
N ALA A 276 9.13 1.07 -4.32
CA ALA A 276 8.81 1.78 -5.56
C ALA A 276 8.95 0.88 -6.80
N LEU A 277 10.00 0.03 -6.85
CA LEU A 277 10.13 -1.00 -7.89
C LEU A 277 8.95 -1.97 -7.87
N ASP A 278 8.61 -2.51 -6.69
CA ASP A 278 7.46 -3.39 -6.53
C ASP A 278 6.16 -2.72 -7.00
N PHE A 279 5.96 -1.43 -6.68
CA PHE A 279 4.79 -0.65 -7.09
C PHE A 279 4.66 -0.56 -8.61
N LEU A 280 5.75 -0.18 -9.29
CA LEU A 280 5.77 -0.01 -10.75
C LEU A 280 5.62 -1.34 -11.50
N VAL A 281 6.26 -2.41 -11.03
CA VAL A 281 6.12 -3.75 -11.63
C VAL A 281 4.69 -4.27 -11.45
N CYS A 282 4.06 -4.01 -10.29
CA CYS A 282 2.65 -4.33 -10.08
C CYS A 282 1.74 -3.51 -11.01
N LEU A 283 2.00 -2.22 -11.19
CA LEU A 283 1.21 -1.35 -12.06
C LEU A 283 1.27 -1.79 -13.54
N LYS A 284 2.41 -2.35 -13.98
CA LYS A 284 2.65 -2.85 -15.34
C LYS A 284 2.11 -4.27 -15.60
N SER A 285 1.61 -4.96 -14.57
CA SER A 285 1.07 -6.33 -14.68
C SER A 285 -0.28 -6.41 -15.38
N ASP A 286 -0.58 -7.57 -15.97
CA ASP A 286 -1.85 -7.82 -16.65
C ASP A 286 -2.96 -8.12 -15.63
N VAL A 287 -2.59 -8.81 -14.53
CA VAL A 287 -3.45 -9.05 -13.38
C VAL A 287 -2.75 -8.60 -12.09
N PHE A 288 -3.38 -7.70 -11.34
CA PHE A 288 -2.92 -7.36 -9.99
C PHE A 288 -3.76 -8.09 -8.95
N VAL A 289 -3.14 -8.63 -7.91
CA VAL A 289 -3.81 -9.32 -6.79
C VAL A 289 -3.24 -8.81 -5.48
N MET A 290 -4.12 -8.55 -4.50
CA MET A 290 -3.72 -8.14 -3.14
C MET A 290 -4.16 -9.18 -2.11
N THR A 291 -3.33 -9.49 -1.12
CA THR A 291 -3.74 -10.38 0.00
C THR A 291 -4.34 -9.64 1.18
N HIS A 292 -4.09 -8.33 1.28
CA HIS A 292 -4.61 -7.48 2.33
C HIS A 292 -4.63 -6.02 1.89
N GLY A 293 -5.48 -5.21 2.54
CA GLY A 293 -5.59 -3.78 2.30
C GLY A 293 -4.34 -2.98 2.69
N GLY A 294 -4.41 -1.68 2.43
CA GLY A 294 -3.39 -0.69 2.78
C GLY A 294 -3.00 0.18 1.59
N ASN A 295 -2.21 1.22 1.86
CA ASN A 295 -1.95 2.29 0.88
C ASN A 295 -1.34 1.77 -0.43
N PHE A 296 -0.40 0.82 -0.35
CA PHE A 296 0.25 0.23 -1.53
C PHE A 296 -0.76 -0.35 -2.53
N ALA A 297 -1.64 -1.25 -2.06
CA ALA A 297 -2.65 -1.87 -2.93
C ALA A 297 -3.68 -0.86 -3.45
N LYS A 298 -4.11 0.07 -2.59
CA LYS A 298 -5.05 1.13 -2.96
C LYS A 298 -4.50 2.01 -4.08
N LEU A 299 -3.25 2.46 -3.96
CA LEU A 299 -2.59 3.31 -4.94
C LEU A 299 -2.43 2.60 -6.29
N ILE A 300 -2.10 1.30 -6.30
CA ILE A 300 -2.02 0.51 -7.54
C ILE A 300 -3.40 0.42 -8.20
N MET A 301 -4.43 0.05 -7.43
CA MET A 301 -5.80 -0.05 -7.96
C MET A 301 -6.29 1.28 -8.52
N GLY A 302 -6.07 2.37 -7.79
CA GLY A 302 -6.42 3.71 -8.26
C GLY A 302 -5.65 4.12 -9.51
N ALA A 303 -4.33 3.92 -9.55
CA ALA A 303 -3.52 4.23 -10.73
C ALA A 303 -3.97 3.43 -11.96
N ARG A 304 -4.28 2.14 -11.80
CA ARG A 304 -4.83 1.31 -12.89
C ARG A 304 -6.17 1.84 -13.40
N ARG A 305 -7.05 2.29 -12.50
CA ARG A 305 -8.34 2.90 -12.85
C ARG A 305 -8.16 4.25 -13.56
N TYR A 306 -7.28 5.10 -13.02
CA TYR A 306 -7.00 6.44 -13.52
C TYR A 306 -6.44 6.43 -14.94
N SER A 307 -5.42 5.61 -15.21
CA SER A 307 -4.69 5.60 -16.49
C SER A 307 -5.42 4.86 -17.62
N GLY A 308 -6.75 4.65 -17.52
CA GLY A 308 -7.51 3.89 -18.52
C GLY A 308 -7.14 2.40 -18.60
N ARG A 309 -6.29 1.91 -17.69
CA ARG A 309 -5.90 0.49 -17.55
C ARG A 309 -6.93 -0.32 -16.77
N HIS A 310 -8.15 0.18 -16.61
CA HIS A 310 -9.26 -0.55 -16.00
C HIS A 310 -9.62 -1.84 -16.76
N ARG A 311 -9.18 -1.97 -18.02
CA ARG A 311 -9.23 -3.22 -18.80
C ARG A 311 -8.33 -4.33 -18.21
N LEU A 312 -7.35 -3.98 -17.38
CA LEU A 312 -6.48 -4.92 -16.70
C LEU A 312 -7.05 -5.28 -15.32
N LYS A 313 -7.13 -6.59 -15.05
CA LYS A 313 -7.86 -7.13 -13.88
C LYS A 313 -7.15 -6.77 -12.57
N SER A 314 -7.90 -6.40 -11.53
CA SER A 314 -7.37 -6.13 -10.18
C SER A 314 -8.18 -6.88 -9.13
N ILE A 315 -7.70 -8.04 -8.70
CA ILE A 315 -8.45 -8.95 -7.83
C ILE A 315 -8.30 -8.53 -6.37
N LYS A 316 -9.43 -8.26 -5.72
CA LYS A 316 -9.55 -8.06 -4.27
C LYS A 316 -10.24 -9.26 -3.64
N PRO A 317 -9.50 -10.19 -3.04
CA PRO A 317 -10.06 -11.41 -2.50
C PRO A 317 -11.15 -11.19 -1.45
N ASP A 318 -12.22 -11.98 -1.49
CA ASP A 318 -13.15 -12.08 -0.37
C ASP A 318 -12.54 -12.91 0.77
N LYS A 319 -11.93 -12.20 1.73
CA LYS A 319 -11.28 -12.83 2.88
C LYS A 319 -12.28 -13.41 3.88
N GLY A 320 -13.50 -12.91 3.90
CA GLY A 320 -14.57 -13.44 4.75
C GLY A 320 -15.04 -14.80 4.25
N LEU A 321 -15.10 -14.97 2.92
CA LEU A 321 -15.36 -16.27 2.28
C LEU A 321 -14.34 -17.32 2.75
N MET A 322 -13.05 -17.02 2.70
CA MET A 322 -12.00 -17.96 3.14
C MET A 322 -12.19 -18.41 4.59
N SER A 323 -12.64 -17.52 5.47
CA SER A 323 -12.90 -17.88 6.86
C SER A 323 -14.08 -18.83 7.04
N LYS A 324 -15.03 -18.86 6.11
CA LYS A 324 -16.15 -19.82 6.11
C LYS A 324 -15.69 -21.14 5.51
N SER A 325 -15.05 -21.08 4.36
CA SER A 325 -14.66 -22.26 3.58
C SER A 325 -13.57 -23.11 4.25
N LEU A 326 -12.54 -22.50 4.83
CA LEU A 326 -11.46 -23.25 5.51
C LEU A 326 -11.86 -23.77 6.90
N GLY A 327 -13.00 -23.32 7.44
CA GLY A 327 -13.54 -23.79 8.71
C GLY A 327 -14.50 -24.97 8.57
N ASP A 328 -14.87 -25.31 7.34
CA ASP A 328 -15.83 -26.39 7.03
C ASP A 328 -15.11 -27.58 6.39
N PRO A 329 -14.88 -28.68 7.14
CA PRO A 329 -14.19 -29.85 6.61
C PRO A 329 -15.04 -30.63 5.59
N TYR A 330 -16.32 -30.31 5.43
CA TYR A 330 -17.23 -30.98 4.50
C TYR A 330 -17.47 -30.19 3.21
N LEU A 331 -16.92 -28.98 3.08
CA LEU A 331 -17.08 -28.18 1.88
C LEU A 331 -16.32 -28.80 0.70
N ALA A 332 -17.06 -29.27 -0.30
CA ALA A 332 -16.49 -29.82 -1.52
C ALA A 332 -15.78 -28.76 -2.37
N TRP A 333 -14.73 -29.16 -3.07
CA TRP A 333 -13.96 -28.27 -3.96
C TRP A 333 -14.82 -27.57 -5.02
N ALA A 334 -15.81 -28.27 -5.59
CA ALA A 334 -16.70 -27.71 -6.60
C ALA A 334 -17.53 -26.54 -6.04
N SER A 335 -18.14 -26.72 -4.88
CA SER A 335 -18.92 -25.66 -4.20
C SER A 335 -18.04 -24.48 -3.78
N PHE A 336 -16.84 -24.75 -3.26
CA PHE A 336 -15.89 -23.68 -2.95
C PHE A 336 -15.49 -22.87 -4.20
N THR A 337 -15.25 -23.57 -5.31
CA THR A 337 -14.89 -22.92 -6.58
C THR A 337 -16.03 -22.03 -7.07
N GLU A 338 -17.26 -22.51 -7.02
CA GLU A 338 -18.46 -21.75 -7.36
C GLU A 338 -18.59 -20.48 -6.49
N ASP A 339 -18.48 -20.62 -5.17
CA ASP A 339 -18.53 -19.48 -4.24
C ASP A 339 -17.45 -18.44 -4.54
N VAL A 340 -16.21 -18.89 -4.82
CA VAL A 340 -15.10 -18.00 -5.18
C VAL A 340 -15.39 -17.29 -6.49
N VAL A 341 -15.84 -17.99 -7.53
CA VAL A 341 -16.14 -17.37 -8.82
C VAL A 341 -17.25 -16.33 -8.68
N ILE A 342 -18.38 -16.69 -8.04
CA ILE A 342 -19.53 -15.80 -7.86
C ILE A 342 -19.14 -14.55 -7.04
N SER A 343 -18.49 -14.74 -5.88
CA SER A 343 -18.11 -13.63 -5.00
C SER A 343 -17.11 -12.66 -5.60
N HIS A 344 -16.35 -13.07 -6.62
CA HIS A 344 -15.31 -12.26 -7.25
C HIS A 344 -15.74 -11.61 -8.57
N GLN A 345 -16.96 -11.87 -9.07
CA GLN A 345 -17.49 -11.18 -10.27
C GLN A 345 -17.49 -9.66 -10.09
N ALA A 346 -17.97 -9.17 -8.94
CA ALA A 346 -17.98 -7.74 -8.60
C ALA A 346 -16.68 -7.25 -7.93
N ARG A 347 -15.71 -8.13 -7.62
CA ARG A 347 -14.45 -7.79 -6.92
C ARG A 347 -13.22 -7.86 -7.83
N ALA A 348 -13.43 -7.67 -9.13
CA ALA A 348 -12.39 -7.64 -10.15
C ALA A 348 -11.64 -6.29 -10.26
N GLY A 349 -11.95 -5.35 -9.36
CA GLY A 349 -11.30 -4.04 -9.26
C GLY A 349 -11.60 -3.13 -10.45
N LEU A 350 -12.70 -3.41 -11.14
CA LEU A 350 -13.26 -2.55 -12.18
C LEU A 350 -13.63 -1.17 -11.59
N PRO A 351 -13.73 -0.13 -12.41
CA PRO A 351 -14.16 1.18 -11.97
C PRO A 351 -15.61 1.11 -11.48
N GLU A 352 -15.87 1.67 -10.30
CA GLU A 352 -17.19 1.71 -9.68
C GLU A 352 -17.63 3.18 -9.48
N PRO A 353 -18.94 3.48 -9.54
CA PRO A 353 -19.46 4.76 -9.08
C PRO A 353 -18.99 5.05 -7.65
N THR A 354 -18.49 6.26 -7.41
CA THR A 354 -18.05 6.64 -6.06
C THR A 354 -19.24 7.07 -5.21
N PHE A 355 -19.23 6.75 -3.91
CA PHE A 355 -20.20 7.24 -2.92
C PHE A 355 -19.51 8.20 -1.93
N PRO A 356 -20.25 8.97 -1.10
CA PRO A 356 -19.65 9.72 0.01
C PRO A 356 -18.77 8.81 0.90
N GLY A 357 -17.62 9.33 1.33
CA GLY A 357 -16.65 8.60 2.17
C GLY A 357 -15.73 7.62 1.43
N TYR A 358 -15.85 7.46 0.10
CA TYR A 358 -14.99 6.55 -0.67
C TYR A 358 -13.53 7.05 -0.74
N ASP A 359 -12.59 6.11 -0.70
CA ASP A 359 -11.16 6.42 -0.74
C ASP A 359 -10.75 6.91 -2.13
N LEU A 360 -10.44 8.22 -2.22
CA LEU A 360 -9.98 8.91 -3.43
C LEU A 360 -8.85 8.17 -4.16
N TRP A 361 -7.94 7.56 -3.40
CA TRP A 361 -6.72 6.96 -3.92
C TRP A 361 -6.96 5.57 -4.50
N GLU A 362 -7.99 4.86 -4.04
CA GLU A 362 -8.42 3.57 -4.58
C GLU A 362 -9.39 3.78 -5.75
N ASN A 363 -10.24 4.82 -5.71
CA ASN A 363 -11.33 5.06 -6.66
C ASN A 363 -11.36 6.51 -7.20
N PRO A 364 -10.53 6.83 -8.20
CA PRO A 364 -10.36 8.20 -8.67
C PRO A 364 -11.47 8.73 -9.60
N LEU A 365 -12.44 7.91 -10.03
CA LEU A 365 -13.37 8.27 -11.13
C LEU A 365 -14.06 9.63 -10.96
N THR A 366 -14.91 9.79 -9.95
CA THR A 366 -15.71 11.02 -9.79
C THR A 366 -14.88 12.27 -9.42
N PRO A 367 -13.90 12.19 -8.50
CA PRO A 367 -13.13 13.37 -8.08
C PRO A 367 -11.94 13.70 -8.98
N CYS A 368 -11.38 12.73 -9.71
CA CYS A 368 -10.15 12.92 -10.50
C CYS A 368 -10.34 12.92 -12.01
N MET A 369 -11.45 12.39 -12.51
CA MET A 369 -11.68 12.23 -13.95
C MET A 369 -12.86 13.10 -14.39
N CYS A 370 -12.79 13.64 -15.60
CA CYS A 370 -13.91 14.34 -16.20
C CYS A 370 -15.08 13.36 -16.38
N ARG A 371 -16.31 13.83 -16.12
CA ARG A 371 -17.50 13.09 -16.53
C ARG A 371 -17.53 13.07 -18.04
N ALA A 372 -17.66 11.88 -18.62
CA ALA A 372 -17.82 11.69 -20.05
C ALA A 372 -19.14 12.31 -20.53
#